data_AF-R3I0S1-F1
#
_entry.id   AF-R3I0S1-F1
#
_cell.length_a   1.000
_cell.length_b   1.000
_cell.length_c   1.000
_cell.angle_alpha   90.00
_cell.angle_beta   90.00
_cell.angle_gamma   90.00
#
_symmetry.space_group_name_H-M   'P 1'
#
loop_
_entity.id
_entity.type
_entity.pdbx_description
1 polymer ?
#
loop_
_entity_poly.entity_id
_entity_poly.type
_entity_poly.pdbx_seq_one_letter_code
_entity_poly.pdbx_strand_id
1 'polypeptide(L)'
;MGHQLSTHFFNKKTGIISTFLSLILLVGGLLFALPAFEVQAASTVTPKTVMYVEVNNHDFNNVGKYTLAGTNQPAFDMGIIFAANINYDTVNKKPYLYLNERVQQTLNEAETQIRPVQARGTKVLLSILGNHEGAGFANFPTYESADAFAAQLEQVVNTYHLDGIDFDDEYAEYGKNGTPQPNNSSFIWLLQALRNRLGNDKLITFYNIGPAAANSSANPQMSSLIDYAWNPYYSTWNPPQIAGMPASRLGASAVEVGVNQNLAAQYAKRTKAEQYGIYLMYNLPGKDSSAYISAATQELYGRKTNYSPTVPTP
;
A
#
# COMPACT_ATOMS: atom_id res chain seq x y z
N MET A 1 36.27 54.60 -39.01
CA MET A 1 36.37 54.80 -40.48
C MET A 1 35.53 53.68 -41.10
N GLY A 2 34.22 53.86 -41.34
CA GLY A 2 33.60 54.54 -42.49
C GLY A 2 33.41 53.49 -43.61
N HIS A 3 32.28 53.21 -44.28
CA HIS A 3 30.95 53.80 -44.57
C HIS A 3 30.02 52.59 -44.94
N GLN A 4 28.72 52.47 -44.59
CA GLN A 4 27.49 53.00 -45.25
C GLN A 4 27.49 52.88 -46.80
N LEU A 5 26.49 52.42 -47.59
CA LEU A 5 25.00 52.48 -47.65
C LEU A 5 24.49 51.39 -48.64
N SER A 6 23.36 50.67 -48.40
CA SER A 6 21.94 50.94 -48.79
C SER A 6 21.63 50.81 -50.30
N THR A 7 20.63 50.04 -50.80
CA THR A 7 19.17 50.31 -50.78
C THR A 7 18.39 49.15 -51.45
N HIS A 8 17.30 48.63 -50.84
CA HIS A 8 15.86 48.69 -51.23
C HIS A 8 15.40 47.86 -52.47
N PHE A 9 14.21 47.23 -52.60
CA PHE A 9 12.82 47.51 -52.18
C PHE A 9 11.98 46.18 -52.19
N PHE A 10 11.05 46.02 -51.22
CA PHE A 10 9.60 45.67 -51.34
C PHE A 10 9.10 44.72 -52.48
N ASN A 11 8.09 43.84 -52.37
CA ASN A 11 6.89 43.74 -51.53
C ASN A 11 6.13 42.42 -51.79
N LYS A 12 5.25 42.05 -50.84
CA LYS A 12 3.91 41.41 -50.98
C LYS A 12 3.80 39.97 -51.52
N LYS A 13 3.22 39.07 -50.69
CA LYS A 13 1.84 38.49 -50.78
C LYS A 13 1.69 37.55 -52.00
N THR A 14 1.16 36.34 -51.93
CA THR A 14 -0.06 35.86 -51.27
C THR A 14 -0.13 34.34 -51.51
N GLY A 15 -0.81 33.61 -50.62
CA GLY A 15 -0.98 32.16 -50.75
C GLY A 15 -1.79 31.72 -51.96
N ILE A 16 -1.61 30.46 -52.33
CA ILE A 16 -2.53 29.73 -53.21
C ILE A 16 -2.85 28.39 -52.53
N ILE A 17 -4.12 28.27 -52.19
CA ILE A 17 -4.85 27.04 -51.89
C ILE A 17 -4.83 26.19 -53.16
N SER A 18 -4.43 24.93 -53.06
CA SER A 18 -4.72 23.95 -54.11
C SER A 18 -5.39 22.73 -53.50
N THR A 19 -6.70 22.70 -53.68
CA THR A 19 -7.59 21.54 -53.63
C THR A 19 -7.03 20.45 -54.55
N PHE A 20 -6.72 19.28 -54.01
CA PHE A 20 -6.45 18.09 -54.82
C PHE A 20 -7.72 17.26 -54.92
N LEU A 21 -8.22 17.19 -56.15
CA LEU A 21 -9.28 16.32 -56.61
C LEU A 21 -8.71 14.89 -56.68
N SER A 22 -9.25 13.97 -55.87
CA SER A 22 -8.81 12.57 -55.86
C SER A 22 -9.32 11.85 -57.11
N LEU A 23 -8.42 11.51 -58.01
CA LEU A 23 -8.68 10.59 -59.12
C LEU A 23 -8.62 9.15 -58.58
N ILE A 24 -9.77 8.49 -58.46
CA ILE A 24 -9.84 7.07 -58.09
C ILE A 24 -9.41 6.24 -59.31
N LEU A 25 -8.16 5.76 -59.30
CA LEU A 25 -7.74 4.64 -60.13
C LEU A 25 -8.09 3.35 -59.39
N LEU A 26 -9.09 2.63 -59.90
CA LEU A 26 -9.48 1.31 -59.40
C LEU A 26 -8.45 0.27 -59.87
N VAL A 27 -7.34 0.15 -59.16
CA VAL A 27 -6.41 -0.98 -59.31
C VAL A 27 -6.75 -1.98 -58.23
N GLY A 28 -7.29 -3.12 -58.64
CA GLY A 28 -7.54 -4.28 -57.78
C GLY A 28 -6.23 -4.81 -57.21
N GLY A 29 -5.82 -4.27 -56.07
CA GLY A 29 -4.84 -4.86 -55.19
C GLY A 29 -5.57 -5.38 -53.96
N LEU A 30 -5.36 -6.66 -53.62
CA LEU A 30 -5.71 -7.17 -52.30
C LEU A 30 -4.98 -6.32 -51.25
N LEU A 31 -5.69 -5.37 -50.65
CA LEU A 31 -5.28 -4.71 -49.42
C LEU A 31 -5.37 -5.76 -48.32
N PHE A 32 -4.23 -6.36 -47.97
CA PHE A 32 -4.09 -6.95 -46.64
C PHE A 32 -4.22 -5.78 -45.65
N ALA A 33 -5.39 -5.66 -45.03
CA ALA A 33 -5.54 -4.83 -43.85
C ALA A 33 -4.58 -5.39 -42.80
N LEU A 34 -3.47 -4.70 -42.56
CA LEU A 34 -2.67 -4.95 -41.37
C LEU A 34 -3.60 -4.76 -40.17
N PRO A 35 -3.62 -5.69 -39.20
CA PRO A 35 -4.39 -5.45 -37.99
C PRO A 35 -3.85 -4.15 -37.38
N ALA A 36 -4.71 -3.15 -37.27
CA ALA A 36 -4.44 -2.02 -36.41
C ALA A 36 -4.31 -2.61 -35.01
N PHE A 37 -3.09 -2.67 -34.49
CA PHE A 37 -2.91 -2.85 -33.06
C PHE A 37 -3.55 -1.63 -32.41
N GLU A 38 -4.74 -1.81 -31.83
CA GLU A 38 -5.20 -0.90 -30.80
C GLU A 38 -4.12 -0.94 -29.71
N VAL A 39 -3.34 0.13 -29.62
CA VAL A 39 -2.47 0.35 -28.49
C VAL A 39 -3.41 0.56 -27.32
N GLN A 40 -3.71 -0.52 -26.59
CA GLN A 40 -4.32 -0.43 -25.27
C GLN A 40 -3.39 0.48 -24.47
N ALA A 41 -3.85 1.69 -24.14
CA ALA A 41 -3.09 2.58 -23.28
C ALA A 41 -2.69 1.77 -22.03
N ALA A 42 -1.39 1.76 -21.70
CA ALA A 42 -0.93 1.09 -20.49
C ALA A 42 -1.79 1.58 -19.32
N SER A 43 -2.43 0.65 -18.61
CA SER A 43 -3.27 1.01 -17.46
C SER A 43 -2.39 1.72 -16.44
N THR A 44 -2.55 3.03 -16.30
CA THR A 44 -1.82 3.80 -15.30
C THR A 44 -2.17 3.29 -13.91
N VAL A 45 -1.16 3.00 -13.09
CA VAL A 45 -1.36 2.60 -11.70
C VAL A 45 -2.04 3.75 -10.96
N THR A 46 -3.20 3.47 -10.37
CA THR A 46 -3.82 4.36 -9.38
C THR A 46 -3.34 3.90 -8.00
N PRO A 47 -2.49 4.70 -7.31
CA PRO A 47 -1.96 4.27 -6.03
C PRO A 47 -3.07 4.12 -4.99
N LYS A 48 -2.95 3.10 -4.15
CA LYS A 48 -3.81 2.86 -2.99
C LYS A 48 -3.24 3.57 -1.77
N THR A 49 -4.09 4.22 -0.99
CA THR A 49 -3.69 4.86 0.28
C THR A 49 -3.85 3.89 1.44
N VAL A 50 -2.78 3.74 2.23
CA VAL A 50 -2.74 2.93 3.45
C VAL A 50 -2.65 3.86 4.65
N MET A 51 -3.41 3.56 5.71
CA MET A 51 -3.38 4.33 6.96
C MET A 51 -3.27 3.42 8.19
N TYR A 52 -2.17 3.53 8.91
CA TYR A 52 -2.02 2.91 10.24
C TYR A 52 -2.65 3.76 11.34
N VAL A 53 -3.28 3.10 12.31
CA VAL A 53 -3.80 3.71 13.54
C VAL A 53 -3.22 2.99 14.75
N GLU A 54 -2.51 3.74 15.58
CA GLU A 54 -2.06 3.34 16.92
C GLU A 54 -3.27 3.25 17.86
N VAL A 55 -3.90 2.06 17.94
CA VAL A 55 -5.20 1.90 18.65
C VAL A 55 -5.10 2.03 20.17
N ASN A 56 -3.87 2.00 20.68
CA ASN A 56 -3.55 2.35 22.05
C ASN A 56 -3.90 3.83 22.36
N ASN A 57 -3.84 4.70 21.37
CA ASN A 57 -4.03 6.15 21.53
C ASN A 57 -5.27 6.70 20.81
N HIS A 58 -5.73 6.02 19.75
CA HIS A 58 -6.75 6.53 18.84
C HIS A 58 -7.77 5.46 18.45
N ASP A 59 -9.03 5.84 18.30
CA ASP A 59 -10.06 4.91 17.79
C ASP A 59 -9.80 4.58 16.32
N PHE A 60 -9.96 3.31 15.96
CA PHE A 60 -9.68 2.84 14.59
C PHE A 60 -10.63 3.46 13.56
N ASN A 61 -11.91 3.67 13.90
CA ASN A 61 -12.89 4.21 12.96
C ASN A 61 -12.60 5.64 12.48
N ASN A 62 -11.60 6.33 13.04
CA ASN A 62 -11.11 7.61 12.52
C ASN A 62 -10.70 7.52 11.04
N VAL A 63 -10.22 6.37 10.58
CA VAL A 63 -9.93 6.12 9.14
C VAL A 63 -11.17 6.36 8.28
N GLY A 64 -12.35 5.95 8.76
CA GLY A 64 -13.62 6.11 8.05
C GLY A 64 -14.18 7.53 8.02
N LYS A 65 -13.54 8.53 8.63
CA LYS A 65 -14.06 9.90 8.74
C LYS A 65 -13.67 10.82 7.58
N TYR A 66 -12.94 10.30 6.60
CA TYR A 66 -12.35 11.08 5.51
C TYR A 66 -12.89 10.64 4.15
N THR A 67 -13.30 11.61 3.34
CA THR A 67 -13.95 11.38 2.02
C THR A 67 -13.31 12.26 0.96
N LEU A 68 -13.08 11.72 -0.24
CA LEU A 68 -12.58 12.54 -1.36
C LEU A 68 -13.66 13.54 -1.79
N ALA A 69 -13.29 14.82 -1.86
CA ALA A 69 -14.21 15.91 -2.10
C ALA A 69 -14.99 15.74 -3.43
N GLY A 70 -16.30 15.97 -3.36
CA GLY A 70 -17.22 15.78 -4.48
C GLY A 70 -17.50 14.32 -4.83
N THR A 71 -17.26 13.38 -3.91
CA THR A 71 -17.59 11.95 -4.05
C THR A 71 -18.05 11.36 -2.71
N ASN A 72 -18.48 10.10 -2.71
CA ASN A 72 -18.67 9.30 -1.50
C ASN A 72 -17.47 8.37 -1.19
N GLN A 73 -16.42 8.40 -2.02
CA GLN A 73 -15.28 7.50 -1.89
C GLN A 73 -14.47 7.84 -0.63
N PRO A 74 -14.09 6.84 0.19
CA PRO A 74 -13.21 7.07 1.33
C PRO A 74 -11.84 7.56 0.86
N ALA A 75 -11.15 8.33 1.70
CA ALA A 75 -9.80 8.81 1.39
C ALA A 75 -8.71 7.71 1.50
N PHE A 76 -9.04 6.60 2.15
CA PHE A 76 -8.13 5.49 2.43
C PHE A 76 -8.67 4.18 1.85
N ASP A 77 -7.85 3.49 1.07
CA ASP A 77 -8.16 2.15 0.56
C ASP A 77 -7.97 1.07 1.62
N MET A 78 -6.98 1.24 2.52
CA MET A 78 -6.64 0.29 3.58
C MET A 78 -6.44 1.04 4.91
N GLY A 79 -7.09 0.56 5.97
CA GLY A 79 -6.85 0.94 7.36
C GLY A 79 -6.23 -0.22 8.13
N ILE A 80 -5.20 0.06 8.93
CA ILE A 80 -4.44 -0.95 9.67
C ILE A 80 -4.56 -0.69 11.17
N ILE A 81 -5.07 -1.69 11.89
CA ILE A 81 -5.12 -1.73 13.36
C ILE A 81 -3.69 -2.05 13.84
N PHE A 82 -3.03 -1.08 14.48
CA PHE A 82 -1.66 -1.22 14.96
C PHE A 82 -1.61 -1.25 16.50
N ALA A 83 -1.14 -2.32 17.15
CA ALA A 83 -0.84 -3.64 16.57
C ALA A 83 -1.08 -4.77 17.59
N ALA A 84 -1.44 -5.96 17.08
CA ALA A 84 -1.33 -7.22 17.80
C ALA A 84 0.12 -7.69 17.83
N ASN A 85 0.40 -8.75 18.58
CA ASN A 85 1.76 -9.19 18.84
C ASN A 85 1.99 -10.69 18.61
N ILE A 86 3.21 -11.06 18.22
CA ILE A 86 3.74 -12.41 18.39
C ILE A 86 4.50 -12.50 19.72
N ASN A 87 3.95 -13.28 20.66
CA ASN A 87 4.55 -13.57 21.96
C ASN A 87 5.09 -15.01 21.99
N TYR A 88 5.79 -15.37 23.05
CA TYR A 88 6.41 -16.67 23.24
C TYR A 88 6.07 -17.32 24.58
N ASP A 89 5.40 -18.48 24.52
CA ASP A 89 5.15 -19.31 25.68
C ASP A 89 6.44 -20.06 26.06
N THR A 90 7.08 -19.62 27.15
CA THR A 90 8.36 -20.19 27.60
C THR A 90 8.23 -21.59 28.21
N VAL A 91 7.02 -22.02 28.59
CA VAL A 91 6.75 -23.35 29.15
C VAL A 91 6.56 -24.35 28.00
N ASN A 92 5.67 -24.03 27.07
CA ASN A 92 5.34 -24.91 25.94
C ASN A 92 6.25 -24.71 24.72
N LYS A 93 7.18 -23.74 24.78
CA LYS A 93 8.16 -23.41 23.73
C LYS A 93 7.51 -23.14 22.37
N LYS A 94 6.43 -22.36 22.37
CA LYS A 94 5.67 -22.05 21.14
C LYS A 94 5.29 -20.57 21.07
N PRO A 95 5.32 -19.97 19.86
CA PRO A 95 4.78 -18.64 19.65
C PRO A 95 3.26 -18.65 19.72
N TYR A 96 2.68 -17.54 20.16
CA TYR A 96 1.23 -17.34 20.19
C TYR A 96 0.85 -15.90 19.87
N LEU A 97 -0.33 -15.72 19.28
CA LEU A 97 -0.89 -14.41 18.99
C LEU A 97 -1.36 -13.78 20.30
N TYR A 98 -0.85 -12.60 20.60
CA TYR A 98 -1.27 -11.80 21.74
C TYR A 98 -1.99 -10.54 21.27
N LEU A 99 -3.14 -10.28 21.89
CA LEU A 99 -3.93 -9.07 21.68
C LEU A 99 -3.87 -8.27 22.99
N ASN A 100 -3.23 -7.10 22.98
CA ASN A 100 -3.29 -6.21 24.13
C ASN A 100 -4.73 -5.70 24.34
N GLU A 101 -5.00 -5.08 25.49
CA GLU A 101 -6.36 -4.66 25.87
C GLU A 101 -7.03 -3.77 24.81
N ARG A 102 -6.29 -2.81 24.23
CA ARG A 102 -6.85 -1.84 23.27
C ARG A 102 -7.10 -2.44 21.90
N VAL A 103 -6.24 -3.34 21.44
CA VAL A 103 -6.48 -4.13 20.22
C VAL A 103 -7.69 -5.05 20.42
N GLN A 104 -7.72 -5.78 21.54
CA GLN A 104 -8.83 -6.67 21.87
C GLN A 104 -10.16 -5.92 21.98
N GLN A 105 -10.16 -4.74 22.60
CA GLN A 105 -11.32 -3.86 22.66
C GLN A 105 -11.77 -3.43 21.26
N THR A 106 -10.85 -2.94 20.43
CA THR A 106 -11.14 -2.52 19.05
C THR A 106 -11.79 -3.64 18.24
N LEU A 107 -11.29 -4.87 18.39
CA LEU A 107 -11.82 -6.06 17.72
C LEU A 107 -13.20 -6.46 18.28
N ASN A 108 -13.38 -6.45 19.60
CA ASN A 108 -14.68 -6.76 20.22
C ASN A 108 -15.77 -5.73 19.87
N GLU A 109 -15.36 -4.49 19.62
CA GLU A 109 -16.23 -3.39 19.16
C GLU A 109 -16.29 -3.29 17.61
N ALA A 110 -16.10 -4.40 16.88
CA ALA A 110 -16.03 -4.40 15.42
C ALA A 110 -17.22 -3.69 14.74
N GLU A 111 -18.43 -3.78 15.29
CA GLU A 111 -19.63 -3.13 14.71
C GLU A 111 -19.57 -1.59 14.72
N THR A 112 -18.77 -0.98 15.60
CA THR A 112 -18.59 0.48 15.66
C THR A 112 -17.21 0.93 15.19
N GLN A 113 -16.19 0.08 15.34
CA GLN A 113 -14.82 0.38 14.97
C GLN A 113 -14.50 -0.01 13.52
N ILE A 114 -14.99 -1.16 13.06
CA ILE A 114 -14.51 -1.82 11.83
C ILE A 114 -15.59 -1.83 10.73
N ARG A 115 -16.81 -2.31 11.02
CA ARG A 115 -17.87 -2.47 10.00
C ARG A 115 -18.22 -1.17 9.28
N PRO A 116 -18.33 0.00 9.95
CA PRO A 116 -18.64 1.24 9.24
C PRO A 116 -17.53 1.64 8.27
N VAL A 117 -16.27 1.30 8.57
CA VAL A 117 -15.12 1.53 7.69
C VAL A 117 -15.19 0.59 6.47
N GLN A 118 -15.42 -0.70 6.70
CA GLN A 118 -15.55 -1.71 5.65
C GLN A 118 -16.74 -1.45 4.72
N ALA A 119 -17.88 -1.02 5.26
CA ALA A 119 -19.09 -0.71 4.49
C ALA A 119 -18.88 0.42 3.46
N ARG A 120 -17.89 1.29 3.70
CA ARG A 120 -17.50 2.35 2.76
C ARG A 120 -16.48 1.89 1.71
N GLY A 121 -16.05 0.63 1.76
CA GLY A 121 -15.09 0.03 0.83
C GLY A 121 -13.63 0.07 1.27
N THR A 122 -13.31 0.62 2.44
CA THR A 122 -11.94 0.59 3.00
C THR A 122 -11.67 -0.78 3.60
N LYS A 123 -10.58 -1.42 3.19
CA LYS A 123 -10.13 -2.70 3.73
C LYS A 123 -9.53 -2.53 5.12
N VAL A 124 -9.83 -3.45 6.04
CA VAL A 124 -9.33 -3.40 7.43
C VAL A 124 -8.42 -4.58 7.72
N LEU A 125 -7.16 -4.30 8.04
CA LEU A 125 -6.13 -5.30 8.34
C LEU A 125 -5.69 -5.17 9.80
N LEU A 126 -5.20 -6.27 10.37
CA LEU A 126 -4.54 -6.29 11.68
C LEU A 126 -3.02 -6.45 11.48
N SER A 127 -2.24 -5.50 12.00
CA SER A 127 -0.78 -5.62 12.01
C SER A 127 -0.32 -6.49 13.18
N ILE A 128 0.68 -7.33 12.92
CA ILE A 128 1.34 -8.18 13.90
C ILE A 128 2.79 -7.71 14.04
N LEU A 129 3.17 -7.40 15.28
CA LEU A 129 4.49 -6.88 15.68
C LEU A 129 5.18 -7.85 16.63
N GLY A 130 6.53 -7.86 16.67
CA GLY A 130 7.24 -8.51 17.77
C GLY A 130 6.93 -7.87 19.13
N ASN A 131 7.24 -8.58 20.23
CA ASN A 131 6.93 -8.08 21.58
C ASN A 131 7.99 -8.48 22.61
N HIS A 132 9.25 -8.38 22.24
CA HIS A 132 10.41 -8.52 23.12
C HIS A 132 10.47 -9.87 23.85
N GLU A 133 9.98 -10.95 23.25
CA GLU A 133 9.93 -12.29 23.86
C GLU A 133 10.75 -13.34 23.10
N GLY A 134 11.45 -12.94 22.03
CA GLY A 134 12.35 -13.77 21.25
C GLY A 134 11.69 -14.45 20.05
N ALA A 135 10.38 -14.69 20.08
CA ALA A 135 9.66 -15.20 18.91
C ALA A 135 9.39 -14.07 17.91
N GLY A 136 9.61 -14.36 16.63
CA GLY A 136 9.36 -13.44 15.53
C GLY A 136 9.14 -14.19 14.22
N PHE A 137 8.78 -13.48 13.16
CA PHE A 137 8.40 -14.11 11.89
C PHE A 137 9.56 -14.81 11.19
N ALA A 138 10.79 -14.47 11.55
CA ALA A 138 11.99 -15.02 10.95
C ALA A 138 12.61 -16.20 11.71
N ASN A 139 12.07 -16.67 12.84
CA ASN A 139 12.69 -17.74 13.64
C ASN A 139 11.81 -18.96 14.01
N PHE A 140 10.72 -19.21 13.30
CA PHE A 140 10.01 -20.49 13.40
C PHE A 140 10.97 -21.66 13.11
N PRO A 141 11.00 -22.70 13.98
CA PRO A 141 11.93 -23.82 13.82
C PRO A 141 11.50 -24.78 12.71
N THR A 142 10.21 -24.87 12.41
CA THR A 142 9.65 -25.76 11.38
C THR A 142 8.44 -25.13 10.70
N TYR A 143 8.02 -25.70 9.56
CA TYR A 143 6.79 -25.30 8.88
C TYR A 143 5.56 -25.48 9.78
N GLU A 144 5.47 -26.58 10.53
CA GLU A 144 4.34 -26.87 11.42
C GLU A 144 4.21 -25.82 12.53
N SER A 145 5.34 -25.31 13.04
CA SER A 145 5.33 -24.22 14.02
C SER A 145 4.83 -22.92 13.41
N ALA A 146 5.24 -22.60 12.17
CA ALA A 146 4.75 -21.44 11.45
C ALA A 146 3.25 -21.56 11.10
N ASP A 147 2.81 -22.75 10.68
CA ASP A 147 1.42 -23.06 10.36
C ASP A 147 0.50 -23.00 11.59
N ALA A 148 0.98 -23.45 12.76
CA ALA A 148 0.25 -23.30 14.02
C ALA A 148 0.04 -21.85 14.44
N PHE A 149 0.97 -20.95 14.11
CA PHE A 149 0.77 -19.51 14.30
C PHE A 149 -0.13 -18.91 13.22
N ALA A 150 0.03 -19.32 11.96
CA ALA A 150 -0.87 -18.93 10.87
C ALA A 150 -2.34 -19.31 11.15
N ALA A 151 -2.59 -20.44 11.80
CA ALA A 151 -3.93 -20.84 12.24
C ALA A 151 -4.55 -19.85 13.25
N GLN A 152 -3.74 -19.27 14.15
CA GLN A 152 -4.21 -18.23 15.09
C GLN A 152 -4.54 -16.93 14.35
N LEU A 153 -3.75 -16.57 13.34
CA LEU A 153 -4.02 -15.42 12.47
C LEU A 153 -5.30 -15.62 11.64
N GLU A 154 -5.52 -16.81 11.10
CA GLU A 154 -6.77 -17.19 10.43
C GLU A 154 -7.96 -17.07 11.39
N GLN A 155 -7.82 -17.57 12.62
CA GLN A 155 -8.89 -17.50 13.61
C GLN A 155 -9.29 -16.06 13.92
N VAL A 156 -8.34 -15.14 14.13
CA VAL A 156 -8.67 -13.72 14.41
C VAL A 156 -9.30 -13.06 13.18
N VAL A 157 -8.80 -13.33 11.97
CA VAL A 157 -9.37 -12.81 10.73
C VAL A 157 -10.82 -13.26 10.55
N ASN A 158 -11.10 -14.54 10.75
CA ASN A 158 -12.44 -15.11 10.59
C ASN A 158 -13.40 -14.64 11.68
N THR A 159 -12.94 -14.57 12.93
CA THR A 159 -13.77 -14.16 14.09
C THR A 159 -14.22 -12.71 13.96
N TYR A 160 -13.33 -11.82 13.52
CA TYR A 160 -13.61 -10.38 13.44
C TYR A 160 -13.91 -9.91 12.02
N HIS A 161 -14.02 -10.82 11.05
CA HIS A 161 -14.26 -10.55 9.64
C HIS A 161 -13.32 -9.48 9.07
N LEU A 162 -12.03 -9.61 9.36
CA LEU A 162 -10.99 -8.71 8.85
C LEU A 162 -10.72 -9.00 7.36
N ASP A 163 -10.20 -8.00 6.65
CA ASP A 163 -9.80 -8.14 5.24
C ASP A 163 -8.39 -8.70 5.07
N GLY A 164 -7.58 -8.77 6.13
CA GLY A 164 -6.22 -9.30 6.03
C GLY A 164 -5.33 -9.11 7.25
N ILE A 165 -4.06 -9.47 7.06
CA ILE A 165 -2.98 -9.36 8.05
C ILE A 165 -1.86 -8.51 7.46
N ASP A 166 -1.24 -7.69 8.32
CA ASP A 166 0.00 -6.98 8.04
C ASP A 166 1.12 -7.51 8.94
N PHE A 167 2.34 -7.62 8.41
CA PHE A 167 3.51 -8.06 9.18
C PHE A 167 4.52 -6.93 9.34
N ASP A 168 4.93 -6.71 10.59
CA ASP A 168 5.95 -5.74 10.99
C ASP A 168 7.00 -6.41 11.87
N ASP A 169 8.16 -6.74 11.30
CA ASP A 169 9.22 -7.50 12.00
C ASP A 169 10.17 -6.60 12.79
N GLU A 170 9.60 -5.79 13.68
CA GLU A 170 10.32 -5.05 14.70
C GLU A 170 10.08 -5.67 16.09
N TYR A 171 11.01 -5.39 17.01
CA TYR A 171 10.88 -5.71 18.44
C TYR A 171 10.76 -7.20 18.82
N ALA A 172 11.00 -8.17 17.92
CA ALA A 172 10.97 -9.59 18.30
C ALA A 172 12.02 -9.97 19.36
N GLU A 173 13.19 -9.31 19.38
CA GLU A 173 14.35 -9.62 20.24
C GLU A 173 14.84 -11.08 20.09
N TYR A 174 15.04 -11.51 18.84
CA TYR A 174 15.49 -12.84 18.46
C TYR A 174 16.62 -13.40 19.35
N GLY A 175 16.43 -14.62 19.88
CA GLY A 175 17.36 -15.27 20.81
C GLY A 175 16.94 -15.18 22.27
N LYS A 176 16.11 -14.20 22.63
CA LYS A 176 15.55 -14.09 23.98
C LYS A 176 14.72 -15.33 24.33
N ASN A 177 14.65 -15.67 25.61
CA ASN A 177 13.96 -16.86 26.12
C ASN A 177 14.44 -18.20 25.51
N GLY A 178 15.65 -18.23 24.93
CA GLY A 178 16.22 -19.41 24.28
C GLY A 178 15.59 -19.74 22.94
N THR A 179 14.94 -18.77 22.29
CA THR A 179 14.40 -18.92 20.93
C THR A 179 15.53 -19.02 19.90
N PRO A 180 15.30 -19.65 18.73
CA PRO A 180 16.29 -19.65 17.65
C PRO A 180 16.58 -18.25 17.12
N GLN A 181 17.75 -18.07 16.52
CA GLN A 181 18.04 -16.89 15.70
C GLN A 181 17.28 -16.95 14.36
N PRO A 182 17.14 -15.82 13.64
CA PRO A 182 16.47 -15.78 12.35
C PRO A 182 17.06 -16.77 11.34
N ASN A 183 16.22 -17.32 10.47
CA ASN A 183 16.58 -18.22 9.39
C ASN A 183 15.88 -17.83 8.07
N ASN A 184 16.29 -18.44 6.96
CA ASN A 184 15.83 -18.09 5.60
C ASN A 184 14.49 -18.71 5.21
N SER A 185 13.97 -19.66 6.01
CA SER A 185 12.77 -20.42 5.66
C SER A 185 11.54 -19.97 6.45
N SER A 186 11.74 -19.53 7.68
CA SER A 186 10.69 -19.21 8.66
C SER A 186 9.59 -18.32 8.10
N PHE A 187 9.95 -17.15 7.56
CA PHE A 187 8.95 -16.22 7.08
C PHE A 187 8.23 -16.74 5.83
N ILE A 188 8.94 -17.47 4.95
CA ILE A 188 8.35 -18.10 3.79
C ILE A 188 7.36 -19.19 4.19
N TRP A 189 7.68 -20.01 5.19
CA TRP A 189 6.76 -21.01 5.73
C TRP A 189 5.50 -20.36 6.32
N LEU A 190 5.66 -19.30 7.09
CA LEU A 190 4.53 -18.55 7.65
C LEU A 190 3.62 -18.00 6.55
N LEU A 191 4.20 -17.37 5.53
CA LEU A 191 3.45 -16.78 4.41
C LEU A 191 2.74 -17.85 3.57
N GLN A 192 3.39 -18.98 3.31
CA GLN A 192 2.78 -20.13 2.62
C GLN A 192 1.59 -20.68 3.40
N ALA A 193 1.78 -20.94 4.70
CA ALA A 193 0.73 -21.44 5.57
C ALA A 193 -0.46 -20.47 5.65
N LEU A 194 -0.18 -19.17 5.86
CA LEU A 194 -1.22 -18.16 5.98
C LEU A 194 -1.98 -17.96 4.66
N ARG A 195 -1.28 -17.94 3.52
CA ARG A 195 -1.93 -17.84 2.20
C ARG A 195 -2.83 -19.04 1.91
N ASN A 196 -2.39 -20.25 2.25
CA ASN A 196 -3.19 -21.47 2.08
C ASN A 196 -4.47 -21.44 2.93
N ARG A 197 -4.41 -20.87 4.13
CA ARG A 197 -5.53 -20.74 5.07
C ARG A 197 -6.53 -19.67 4.65
N LEU A 198 -6.03 -18.47 4.36
CA LEU A 198 -6.87 -17.32 4.07
C LEU A 198 -7.38 -17.24 2.62
N GLY A 199 -6.74 -17.99 1.71
CA GLY A 199 -6.99 -17.90 0.28
C GLY A 199 -6.49 -16.58 -0.32
N ASN A 200 -6.88 -16.32 -1.57
CA ASN A 200 -6.47 -15.11 -2.31
C ASN A 200 -7.38 -13.89 -2.06
N ASP A 201 -8.49 -14.06 -1.35
CA ASP A 201 -9.46 -12.99 -1.10
C ASP A 201 -9.06 -12.08 0.07
N LYS A 202 -8.16 -12.56 0.95
CA LYS A 202 -7.64 -11.80 2.08
C LYS A 202 -6.27 -11.24 1.75
N LEU A 203 -6.02 -10.03 2.24
CA LEU A 203 -4.75 -9.34 2.07
C LEU A 203 -3.70 -9.88 3.04
N ILE A 204 -2.48 -10.05 2.54
CA ILE A 204 -1.28 -10.24 3.35
C ILE A 204 -0.29 -9.13 2.96
N THR A 205 -0.02 -8.20 3.86
CA THR A 205 0.86 -7.06 3.60
C THR A 205 2.12 -7.10 4.44
N PHE A 206 3.13 -6.34 4.02
CA PHE A 206 4.44 -6.38 4.65
C PHE A 206 5.07 -4.99 4.81
N TYR A 207 5.27 -4.59 6.06
CA TYR A 207 6.13 -3.49 6.45
C TYR A 207 7.59 -3.95 6.30
N ASN A 208 8.27 -3.50 5.24
CA ASN A 208 9.50 -4.13 4.75
C ASN A 208 10.73 -3.77 5.61
N ILE A 209 10.80 -4.37 6.80
CA ILE A 209 11.87 -4.20 7.79
C ILE A 209 12.21 -5.53 8.47
N GLY A 210 13.28 -5.52 9.25
CA GLY A 210 13.64 -6.61 10.14
C GLY A 210 14.27 -7.83 9.46
N PRO A 211 14.67 -8.83 10.26
CA PRO A 211 15.20 -10.09 9.76
C PRO A 211 14.29 -10.82 8.76
N ALA A 212 12.97 -10.71 8.90
CA ALA A 212 12.01 -11.25 7.94
C ALA A 212 12.23 -10.65 6.54
N ALA A 213 12.42 -9.33 6.41
CA ALA A 213 12.73 -8.69 5.12
C ALA A 213 14.10 -9.13 4.60
N ALA A 214 15.12 -9.07 5.47
CA ALA A 214 16.50 -9.39 5.10
C ALA A 214 16.65 -10.83 4.58
N ASN A 215 15.98 -11.79 5.20
CA ASN A 215 16.12 -13.21 4.90
C ASN A 215 15.20 -13.70 3.77
N SER A 216 14.17 -12.94 3.40
CA SER A 216 13.14 -13.39 2.44
C SER A 216 13.10 -12.61 1.13
N SER A 217 13.62 -11.37 1.07
CA SER A 217 13.49 -10.46 -0.07
C SER A 217 13.90 -11.06 -1.43
N ALA A 218 14.96 -11.88 -1.46
CA ALA A 218 15.44 -12.56 -2.67
C ALA A 218 14.69 -13.85 -3.02
N ASN A 219 13.81 -14.34 -2.14
CA ASN A 219 13.07 -15.58 -2.38
C ASN A 219 11.98 -15.35 -3.45
N PRO A 220 11.96 -16.13 -4.54
CA PRO A 220 11.04 -15.92 -5.65
C PRO A 220 9.56 -16.13 -5.28
N GLN A 221 9.26 -16.78 -4.15
CA GLN A 221 7.89 -17.01 -3.70
C GLN A 221 7.26 -15.77 -3.06
N MET A 222 8.04 -14.80 -2.59
CA MET A 222 7.53 -13.61 -1.90
C MET A 222 6.43 -12.91 -2.71
N SER A 223 6.70 -12.59 -3.98
CA SER A 223 5.73 -11.89 -4.84
C SER A 223 4.42 -12.66 -5.08
N SER A 224 4.39 -13.99 -4.89
CA SER A 224 3.14 -14.75 -4.95
C SER A 224 2.39 -14.85 -3.62
N LEU A 225 3.04 -14.57 -2.50
CA LEU A 225 2.49 -14.83 -1.17
C LEU A 225 1.94 -13.58 -0.47
N ILE A 226 2.57 -12.43 -0.66
CA ILE A 226 2.12 -11.14 -0.10
C ILE A 226 1.47 -10.30 -1.18
N ASP A 227 0.48 -9.48 -0.86
CA ASP A 227 -0.21 -8.61 -1.83
C ASP A 227 0.55 -7.30 -2.06
N TYR A 228 0.98 -6.67 -0.98
CA TYR A 228 1.66 -5.37 -0.97
C TYR A 228 2.82 -5.34 0.02
N ALA A 229 3.83 -4.52 -0.27
CA ALA A 229 4.89 -4.18 0.67
C ALA A 229 5.25 -2.70 0.59
N TRP A 230 5.74 -2.12 1.69
CA TRP A 230 6.03 -0.69 1.73
C TRP A 230 7.27 -0.35 2.56
N ASN A 231 7.83 0.82 2.25
CA ASN A 231 8.90 1.46 3.00
C ASN A 231 8.50 1.63 4.48
N PRO A 232 9.35 1.23 5.43
CA PRO A 232 9.09 1.42 6.87
C PRO A 232 9.62 2.75 7.43
N TYR A 233 10.41 3.51 6.67
CA TYR A 233 11.14 4.66 7.22
C TYR A 233 10.38 5.97 6.92
N TYR A 234 9.66 6.50 7.92
CA TYR A 234 8.90 7.73 7.77
C TYR A 234 9.76 8.91 7.32
N SER A 235 9.18 9.77 6.48
CA SER A 235 9.84 10.91 5.83
C SER A 235 10.95 10.53 4.85
N THR A 236 10.92 9.30 4.31
CA THR A 236 11.89 8.85 3.31
C THR A 236 11.21 8.29 2.05
N TRP A 237 12.03 8.14 1.00
CA TRP A 237 11.70 7.44 -0.23
C TRP A 237 12.67 6.25 -0.39
N ASN A 238 12.21 5.05 -0.10
CA ASN A 238 13.00 3.82 -0.15
C ASN A 238 12.13 2.62 -0.56
N PRO A 239 11.92 2.38 -1.86
CA PRO A 239 11.08 1.29 -2.33
C PRO A 239 11.62 -0.08 -1.92
N PRO A 240 10.77 -0.98 -1.37
CA PRO A 240 11.17 -2.35 -1.07
C PRO A 240 11.74 -3.06 -2.31
N GLN A 241 12.78 -3.86 -2.10
CA GLN A 241 13.39 -4.68 -3.14
C GLN A 241 12.99 -6.15 -2.92
N ILE A 242 11.87 -6.57 -3.51
CA ILE A 242 11.31 -7.92 -3.34
C ILE A 242 11.30 -8.64 -4.69
N ALA A 243 11.90 -9.83 -4.76
CA ALA A 243 12.04 -10.60 -5.98
C ALA A 243 10.69 -10.84 -6.66
N GLY A 244 10.59 -10.40 -7.93
CA GLY A 244 9.39 -10.56 -8.75
C GLY A 244 8.21 -9.65 -8.40
N MET A 245 8.35 -8.69 -7.47
CA MET A 245 7.26 -7.78 -7.12
C MET A 245 7.30 -6.51 -7.98
N PRO A 246 6.22 -6.18 -8.72
CA PRO A 246 6.16 -4.95 -9.51
C PRO A 246 5.93 -3.72 -8.63
N ALA A 247 6.35 -2.54 -9.13
CA ALA A 247 6.14 -1.26 -8.45
C ALA A 247 4.66 -0.98 -8.12
N SER A 248 3.73 -1.49 -8.94
CA SER A 248 2.27 -1.40 -8.71
C SER A 248 1.78 -2.12 -7.45
N ARG A 249 2.66 -2.86 -6.76
CA ARG A 249 2.39 -3.52 -5.47
C ARG A 249 3.29 -3.02 -4.33
N LEU A 250 4.08 -1.98 -4.61
CA LEU A 250 5.07 -1.42 -3.70
C LEU A 250 4.72 -0.01 -3.26
N GLY A 251 5.05 0.32 -2.01
CA GLY A 251 5.03 1.68 -1.47
C GLY A 251 6.45 2.21 -1.26
N ALA A 252 6.86 3.17 -2.08
CA ALA A 252 8.20 3.75 -1.98
C ALA A 252 8.34 4.80 -0.88
N SER A 253 7.25 5.52 -0.58
CA SER A 253 7.21 6.57 0.43
C SER A 253 6.51 6.09 1.71
N ALA A 254 6.98 6.58 2.85
CA ALA A 254 6.29 6.48 4.13
C ALA A 254 6.21 7.86 4.78
N VAL A 255 5.03 8.26 5.25
CA VAL A 255 4.83 9.55 5.92
C VAL A 255 4.02 9.40 7.20
N GLU A 256 4.25 10.31 8.15
CA GLU A 256 3.48 10.38 9.39
C GLU A 256 2.52 11.57 9.34
N VAL A 257 1.24 11.34 9.66
CA VAL A 257 0.21 12.37 9.62
C VAL A 257 0.57 13.51 10.59
N GLY A 258 0.56 14.74 10.09
CA GLY A 258 0.95 15.93 10.85
C GLY A 258 2.44 16.27 10.77
N VAL A 259 3.27 15.38 10.21
CA VAL A 259 4.70 15.62 10.00
C VAL A 259 4.98 16.01 8.54
N ASN A 260 5.57 17.20 8.36
CA ASN A 260 6.06 17.71 7.08
C ASN A 260 5.09 17.51 5.88
N GLN A 261 3.96 18.22 5.91
CA GLN A 261 2.91 18.15 4.88
C GLN A 261 3.42 18.39 3.45
N ASN A 262 4.42 19.27 3.27
CA ASN A 262 5.01 19.53 1.96
C ASN A 262 5.71 18.29 1.40
N LEU A 263 6.42 17.55 2.25
CA LEU A 263 7.07 16.29 1.85
C LEU A 263 6.03 15.23 1.50
N ALA A 264 4.91 15.16 2.24
CA ALA A 264 3.82 14.26 1.91
C ALA A 264 3.23 14.54 0.51
N ALA A 265 2.97 15.79 0.16
CA ALA A 265 2.55 16.15 -1.20
C ALA A 265 3.60 15.76 -2.26
N GLN A 266 4.89 16.04 -1.99
CA GLN A 266 5.98 15.69 -2.92
C GLN A 266 6.06 14.18 -3.15
N TYR A 267 5.95 13.38 -2.11
CA TYR A 267 5.96 11.92 -2.22
C TYR A 267 4.69 11.38 -2.88
N ALA A 268 3.53 11.96 -2.62
CA ALA A 268 2.29 11.59 -3.31
C ALA A 268 2.41 11.81 -4.83
N LYS A 269 2.94 12.97 -5.23
CA LYS A 269 3.23 13.29 -6.63
C LYS A 269 4.24 12.32 -7.24
N ARG A 270 5.31 11.99 -6.50
CA ARG A 270 6.36 11.06 -6.96
C ARG A 270 5.84 9.62 -7.08
N THR A 271 5.03 9.15 -6.13
CA THR A 271 4.36 7.83 -6.16
C THR A 271 3.53 7.67 -7.42
N LYS A 272 2.75 8.68 -7.79
CA LYS A 272 1.99 8.67 -9.04
C LYS A 272 2.88 8.71 -10.29
N ALA A 273 3.90 9.59 -10.30
CA ALA A 273 4.80 9.74 -11.44
C ALA A 273 5.63 8.48 -11.72
N GLU A 274 6.11 7.80 -10.67
CA GLU A 274 6.91 6.58 -10.76
C GLU A 274 6.07 5.29 -10.72
N GLN A 275 4.74 5.41 -10.81
CA GLN A 275 3.80 4.27 -10.93
C GLN A 275 3.89 3.26 -9.77
N TYR A 276 4.20 3.75 -8.55
CA TYR A 276 4.10 2.94 -7.35
C TYR A 276 2.64 2.74 -6.94
N GLY A 277 2.30 1.53 -6.50
CA GLY A 277 0.93 1.15 -6.21
C GLY A 277 0.44 1.52 -4.82
N ILE A 278 1.32 1.90 -3.91
CA ILE A 278 0.97 2.19 -2.52
C ILE A 278 1.51 3.54 -2.10
N TYR A 279 0.68 4.29 -1.36
CA TYR A 279 1.06 5.48 -0.63
C TYR A 279 0.77 5.26 0.86
N LEU A 280 1.83 5.02 1.65
CA LEU A 280 1.72 4.71 3.08
C LEU A 280 1.67 5.97 3.94
N MET A 281 0.69 6.00 4.86
CA MET A 281 0.57 6.98 5.92
C MET A 281 0.42 6.29 7.29
N TYR A 282 0.91 6.95 8.33
CA TYR A 282 0.92 6.44 9.70
C TYR A 282 0.42 7.48 10.72
N ASN A 283 -0.03 6.97 11.87
CA ASN A 283 -0.40 7.71 13.08
C ASN A 283 -1.58 8.67 12.91
N LEU A 284 -2.70 8.21 12.32
CA LEU A 284 -3.89 9.03 12.20
C LEU A 284 -4.46 9.40 13.58
N PRO A 285 -4.54 10.68 13.96
CA PRO A 285 -5.06 11.08 15.26
C PRO A 285 -6.60 11.17 15.26
N GLY A 286 -7.19 11.20 16.45
CA GLY A 286 -8.63 11.43 16.67
C GLY A 286 -9.12 12.87 16.42
N LYS A 287 -8.45 13.63 15.56
CA LYS A 287 -8.79 15.03 15.22
C LYS A 287 -8.73 15.25 13.72
N ASP A 288 -9.37 16.33 13.25
CA ASP A 288 -9.39 16.69 11.83
C ASP A 288 -7.97 16.86 11.27
N SER A 289 -7.59 15.95 10.38
CA SER A 289 -6.34 15.95 9.62
C SER A 289 -6.56 16.15 8.12
N SER A 290 -7.75 16.63 7.72
CA SER A 290 -8.17 16.76 6.31
C SER A 290 -7.24 17.64 5.50
N ALA A 291 -6.67 18.70 6.09
CA ALA A 291 -5.68 19.54 5.43
C ALA A 291 -4.43 18.75 5.07
N TYR A 292 -3.89 17.96 6.01
CA TYR A 292 -2.72 17.11 5.76
C TYR A 292 -3.02 16.07 4.68
N ILE A 293 -4.13 15.34 4.84
CA ILE A 293 -4.52 14.27 3.90
C ILE A 293 -4.79 14.84 2.50
N SER A 294 -5.39 16.04 2.42
CA SER A 294 -5.63 16.74 1.15
C SER A 294 -4.34 17.01 0.37
N ALA A 295 -3.21 17.20 1.07
CA ALA A 295 -1.93 17.43 0.40
C ALA A 295 -1.48 16.21 -0.41
N ALA A 296 -1.79 15.00 0.07
CA ALA A 296 -1.53 13.76 -0.66
C ALA A 296 -2.63 13.45 -1.69
N THR A 297 -3.91 13.49 -1.30
CA THR A 297 -5.02 13.10 -2.17
C THR A 297 -5.21 14.04 -3.36
N GLN A 298 -4.83 15.31 -3.25
CA GLN A 298 -4.84 16.25 -4.37
C GLN A 298 -3.85 15.82 -5.47
N GLU A 299 -2.67 15.33 -5.10
CA GLU A 299 -1.65 14.87 -6.05
C GLU A 299 -2.02 13.50 -6.63
N LEU A 300 -2.46 12.56 -5.78
CA LEU A 300 -2.83 11.21 -6.19
C LEU A 300 -4.07 11.21 -7.07
N TYR A 301 -5.13 11.89 -6.63
CA TYR A 301 -6.48 11.74 -7.17
C TYR A 301 -7.09 13.03 -7.74
N GLY A 302 -6.39 14.17 -7.65
CA GLY A 302 -6.92 15.46 -8.09
C GLY A 302 -8.02 16.02 -7.19
N ARG A 303 -8.20 15.46 -5.99
CA ARG A 303 -9.29 15.80 -5.06
C ARG A 303 -8.73 16.07 -3.67
N LYS A 304 -9.22 17.13 -3.03
CA LYS A 304 -9.05 17.34 -1.58
C LYS A 304 -9.81 16.29 -0.78
N THR A 305 -9.57 16.28 0.52
CA THR A 305 -10.25 15.41 1.49
C THR A 305 -11.15 16.24 2.40
N ASN A 306 -12.39 15.79 2.59
CA ASN A 306 -13.32 16.32 3.59
C ASN A 306 -13.28 15.45 4.85
N TYR A 307 -13.37 16.09 6.03
CA TYR A 307 -13.53 15.43 7.32
C TYR A 307 -14.99 15.47 7.77
N SER A 308 -15.44 14.39 8.42
CA SER A 308 -16.72 14.29 9.10
C SER A 308 -16.51 13.91 10.57
N PRO A 309 -17.25 14.49 11.54
CA PRO A 309 -17.14 14.10 12.96
C PRO A 309 -17.44 12.62 13.22
N THR A 310 -18.27 12.01 12.38
CA THR A 310 -18.63 10.58 12.41
C THR A 310 -18.33 9.92 11.07
N VAL A 311 -18.20 8.59 11.05
CA VAL A 311 -18.09 7.83 9.79
C VAL A 311 -19.38 8.05 8.99
N PRO A 312 -19.31 8.60 7.76
CA PRO A 312 -20.47 8.76 6.90
C PRO A 312 -21.13 7.42 6.60
N THR A 313 -22.46 7.40 6.52
CA THR A 313 -23.18 6.23 6.01
C THR A 313 -22.86 6.03 4.52
N PRO A 314 -22.75 4.76 4.04
CA PRO A 314 -22.52 4.46 2.63
C PRO A 314 -23.53 5.10 1.67
#